data_AF-A0A7S2H7A0-F1
#
_entry.id   AF-A0A7S2H7A0-F1
#
_cell.length_a   1.000
_cell.length_b   1.000
_cell.length_c   1.000
_cell.angle_alpha   90.00
_cell.angle_beta   90.00
_cell.angle_gamma   90.00
#
_symmetry.space_group_name_H-M   'P 1'
#
loop_
_entity.id
_entity.type
_entity.pdbx_description
1 polymer ?
#
loop_
_entity_poly.entity_id
_entity_poly.type
_entity_poly.pdbx_seq_one_letter_code
_entity_poly.pdbx_strand_id
1 'polypeptide(L)'
;ENYCSAQGSTTPALMETTFDTEYTQDFTLEPSNTYISDIVNSVGYAVNGVNIYNPFTGIDTIAAEDETLDTCVGHPADGQYHYHGYAPCLAAALGDTEDASSHSSILGWAY
;
A
#
# COMPACT_ATOMS: atom_id res chain seq x y z
N GLU A 1 8.60 6.26 -11.52
CA GLU A 1 8.61 4.85 -11.10
C GLU A 1 9.80 4.10 -11.73
N ASN A 2 10.73 3.63 -10.91
CA ASN A 2 11.92 2.89 -11.36
C ASN A 2 11.73 1.41 -10.98
N TYR A 3 11.23 0.63 -11.94
CA TYR A 3 10.47 -0.62 -11.78
C TYR A 3 11.27 -1.88 -11.36
N CYS A 4 12.52 -1.76 -10.90
CA CYS A 4 13.45 -2.90 -10.78
C CYS A 4 13.83 -3.29 -9.33
N SER A 5 13.13 -2.80 -8.31
CA SER A 5 13.62 -2.85 -6.92
C SER A 5 13.08 -3.99 -6.04
N ALA A 6 12.07 -4.76 -6.47
CA ALA A 6 11.36 -5.70 -5.58
C ALA A 6 11.50 -7.20 -5.92
N GLN A 7 12.09 -7.59 -7.07
CA GLN A 7 12.16 -9.02 -7.43
C GLN A 7 13.12 -9.79 -6.49
N GLY A 8 12.56 -10.56 -5.58
CA GLY A 8 13.30 -11.45 -4.69
C GLY A 8 13.86 -10.80 -3.41
N SER A 9 13.52 -9.54 -3.12
CA SER A 9 13.84 -8.95 -1.82
C SER A 9 12.83 -9.37 -0.77
N THR A 10 13.29 -9.88 0.37
CA THR A 10 12.48 -9.96 1.58
C THR A 10 12.34 -8.54 2.10
N THR A 11 11.18 -7.91 1.90
CA THR A 11 10.86 -6.63 2.53
C THR A 11 11.00 -6.80 4.04
N PRO A 12 11.80 -5.96 4.71
CA PRO A 12 11.92 -6.06 6.15
C PRO A 12 10.55 -5.85 6.76
N ALA A 13 10.19 -6.69 7.72
CA ALA A 13 9.11 -6.35 8.64
C ALA A 13 9.48 -4.98 9.21
N LEU A 14 8.69 -3.96 8.92
CA LEU A 14 8.78 -2.63 9.51
C LEU A 14 9.85 -1.67 8.92
N MET A 15 10.15 -1.69 7.61
CA MET A 15 10.81 -0.52 7.02
C MET A 15 9.85 0.68 7.03
N GLU A 16 10.23 1.71 7.82
CA GLU A 16 9.56 3.02 8.06
C GLU A 16 8.50 3.09 9.17
N THR A 17 8.31 2.05 10.00
CA THR A 17 7.25 2.09 11.02
C THR A 17 7.80 2.43 12.41
N THR A 18 7.95 3.71 12.72
CA THR A 18 8.10 4.15 14.11
C THR A 18 6.71 4.24 14.73
N PHE A 19 6.28 3.15 15.38
CA PHE A 19 5.02 2.99 16.13
C PHE A 19 4.75 4.07 17.20
N ASP A 20 5.69 4.99 17.42
CA ASP A 20 5.62 6.10 18.38
C ASP A 20 5.54 7.49 17.70
N THR A 21 5.26 7.56 16.40
CA THR A 21 5.14 8.84 15.66
C THR A 21 3.69 9.08 15.28
N GLU A 22 3.09 10.12 15.85
CA GLU A 22 1.79 10.60 15.42
C GLU A 22 1.93 11.24 14.03
N TYR A 23 1.18 10.75 13.05
CA TYR A 23 1.12 11.31 11.70
C TYR A 23 -0.29 11.84 11.45
N THR A 24 -0.40 13.13 11.17
CA THR A 24 -1.65 13.77 10.76
C THR A 24 -1.66 13.87 9.25
N GLN A 25 -2.71 13.33 8.62
CA GLN A 25 -2.95 13.46 7.18
C GLN A 25 -4.22 14.24 6.92
N ASP A 26 -4.09 15.25 6.07
CA ASP A 26 -5.22 16.01 5.56
C ASP A 26 -5.62 15.44 4.19
N PHE A 27 -6.88 15.03 4.07
CA PHE A 27 -7.48 14.67 2.79
C PHE A 27 -8.62 15.61 2.46
N THR A 28 -8.84 15.84 1.16
CA THR A 28 -9.99 16.59 0.67
C THR A 28 -11.06 15.63 0.15
N LEU A 29 -12.33 15.94 0.45
CA LEU A 29 -13.47 15.26 -0.15
C LEU A 29 -13.87 15.88 -1.50
N GLU A 30 -13.14 16.91 -1.95
CA GLU A 30 -13.38 17.47 -3.28
C GLU A 30 -12.97 16.47 -4.36
N PRO A 31 -13.85 16.19 -5.35
CA PRO A 31 -13.52 15.27 -6.41
C PRO A 31 -12.31 15.78 -7.19
N SER A 32 -11.35 14.89 -7.39
CA SER A 32 -10.18 15.15 -8.22
C SER A 32 -10.62 15.44 -9.66
N ASN A 33 -10.12 16.53 -10.23
CA ASN A 33 -10.25 16.83 -11.66
C ASN A 33 -8.98 16.42 -12.45
N THR A 34 -8.04 15.72 -11.79
CA THR A 34 -6.80 15.23 -12.40
C THR A 34 -7.07 13.95 -13.20
N TYR A 35 -6.25 13.65 -14.20
CA TYR A 35 -6.37 12.40 -14.97
C TYR A 35 -6.09 11.19 -14.08
N ILE A 36 -6.68 10.02 -14.36
CA ILE A 36 -6.46 8.79 -13.57
C ILE A 36 -4.97 8.46 -13.42
N SER A 37 -4.16 8.72 -14.44
CA SER A 37 -2.70 8.55 -14.44
C SER A 37 -1.97 9.51 -13.50
N ASP A 38 -2.55 10.69 -13.27
CA ASP A 38 -2.05 11.67 -12.30
C ASP A 38 -2.65 11.40 -10.90
N ILE A 39 -3.74 10.62 -10.83
CA ILE A 39 -4.28 10.01 -9.62
C ILE A 39 -3.55 8.67 -9.42
N VAL A 40 -2.22 8.63 -9.43
CA VAL A 40 -1.42 7.54 -8.82
C VAL A 40 -1.47 7.62 -7.29
N ASN A 41 -2.61 8.08 -6.76
CA ASN A 41 -2.71 8.58 -5.42
C ASN A 41 -2.77 7.46 -4.40
N SER A 42 -2.15 7.78 -3.27
CA SER A 42 -2.59 7.43 -1.94
C SER A 42 -4.13 7.44 -1.86
N VAL A 43 -4.71 6.27 -1.64
CA VAL A 43 -6.13 6.04 -1.33
C VAL A 43 -6.34 5.66 0.13
N GLY A 44 -5.26 5.52 0.90
CA GLY A 44 -5.33 5.18 2.31
C GLY A 44 -3.98 4.91 2.93
N TYR A 45 -4.01 4.60 4.22
CA TYR A 45 -2.85 4.19 4.98
C TYR A 45 -3.12 2.85 5.66
N ALA A 46 -2.16 1.94 5.56
CA ALA A 46 -2.16 0.73 6.34
C ALA A 46 -1.85 1.02 7.82
N VAL A 47 -2.23 0.12 8.73
CA VAL A 47 -1.97 0.28 10.18
C VAL A 47 -0.49 0.36 10.53
N ASN A 48 0.38 -0.06 9.62
CA ASN A 48 1.83 0.05 9.75
C ASN A 48 2.38 1.37 9.16
N GLY A 49 1.53 2.29 8.69
CA GLY A 49 1.94 3.59 8.14
C GLY A 49 2.33 3.56 6.65
N VAL A 50 2.37 2.38 6.02
CA VAL A 50 2.62 2.28 4.57
C VAL A 50 1.43 2.81 3.79
N ASN A 51 1.71 3.58 2.76
CA ASN A 51 0.68 4.14 1.90
C ASN A 51 0.02 3.06 1.04
N ILE A 52 -1.29 3.13 0.86
CA ILE A 52 -2.06 2.29 -0.05
C ILE A 52 -2.36 3.13 -1.28
N TYR A 53 -1.79 2.75 -2.41
CA TYR A 53 -2.08 3.33 -3.72
C TYR A 53 -3.24 2.59 -4.38
N ASN A 54 -3.86 3.25 -5.36
CA ASN A 54 -4.87 2.60 -6.18
C ASN A 54 -4.26 1.51 -7.10
N PRO A 55 -5.08 0.73 -7.83
CA PRO A 55 -4.57 -0.36 -8.66
C PRO A 55 -3.77 0.05 -9.90
N PHE A 56 -3.70 1.34 -10.23
CA PHE A 56 -3.12 1.84 -11.47
C PHE A 56 -1.67 2.27 -11.30
N THR A 57 -0.88 2.08 -12.35
CA THR A 57 0.51 2.58 -12.47
C THR A 57 0.53 4.05 -12.92
N GLY A 58 1.71 4.69 -12.90
CA GLY A 58 1.92 6.03 -13.45
C GLY A 58 1.71 6.17 -14.96
N ILE A 59 1.39 5.09 -15.68
CA ILE A 59 1.11 5.07 -17.12
C ILE A 59 -0.27 4.47 -17.47
N ASP A 60 -1.22 4.51 -16.54
CA ASP A 60 -2.60 4.01 -16.72
C ASP A 60 -2.72 2.50 -16.99
N THR A 61 -1.80 1.69 -16.48
CA THR A 61 -1.88 0.22 -16.54
C THR A 61 -2.15 -0.38 -15.16
N ILE A 62 -2.31 -1.70 -15.04
CA ILE A 62 -2.61 -2.34 -13.74
C ILE A 62 -1.31 -2.75 -13.07
N ALA A 63 -1.02 -2.21 -11.87
CA ALA A 63 0.24 -2.45 -11.18
C ALA A 63 0.52 -3.94 -10.93
N ALA A 64 -0.50 -4.70 -10.53
CA ALA A 64 -0.37 -6.14 -10.31
C ALA A 64 -0.08 -6.95 -11.59
N GLU A 65 -0.32 -6.39 -12.77
CA GLU A 65 -0.09 -7.04 -14.07
C GLU A 65 1.20 -6.56 -14.74
N ASP A 66 1.51 -5.27 -14.60
CA ASP A 66 2.55 -4.59 -15.38
C ASP A 66 3.78 -4.17 -14.55
N GLU A 67 3.73 -4.27 -13.22
CA GLU A 67 4.86 -3.96 -12.33
C GLU A 67 5.33 -5.18 -11.52
N THR A 68 6.52 -5.05 -10.93
CA THR A 68 7.05 -6.05 -10.01
C THR A 68 6.67 -5.69 -8.59
N LEU A 69 5.64 -6.36 -8.07
CA LEU A 69 5.24 -6.29 -6.67
C LEU A 69 5.95 -7.35 -5.83
N ASP A 70 6.16 -7.05 -4.56
CA ASP A 70 6.69 -8.00 -3.58
C ASP A 70 5.58 -8.91 -3.00
N THR A 71 5.93 -9.74 -2.02
CA THR A 71 4.98 -10.64 -1.34
C THR A 71 3.87 -9.92 -0.56
N CYS A 72 4.05 -8.63 -0.31
CA CYS A 72 3.08 -7.76 0.33
C CYS A 72 2.19 -7.02 -0.70
N VAL A 73 2.30 -7.30 -2.00
CA VAL A 73 1.59 -6.57 -3.06
C VAL A 73 1.97 -5.09 -3.05
N GLY A 74 3.25 -4.80 -2.77
CA GLY A 74 3.80 -3.44 -2.81
C GLY A 74 5.19 -3.37 -3.43
N HIS A 75 5.69 -2.15 -3.59
CA HIS A 75 7.04 -1.89 -4.09
C HIS A 75 7.51 -0.48 -3.72
N PRO A 76 8.82 -0.23 -3.77
CA PRO A 76 9.33 1.13 -3.70
C PRO A 76 9.30 1.80 -5.08
N ALA A 77 8.69 2.97 -5.16
CA ALA A 77 8.81 3.89 -6.30
C ALA A 77 9.12 5.30 -5.79
N ASP A 78 9.98 6.02 -6.52
CA ASP A 78 10.33 7.42 -6.23
C ASP A 78 10.74 7.70 -4.76
N GLY A 79 11.36 6.70 -4.12
CA GLY A 79 11.86 6.78 -2.75
C GLY A 79 10.84 6.42 -1.66
N GLN A 80 9.61 6.06 -2.02
CA GLN A 80 8.56 5.66 -1.09
C GLN A 80 8.06 4.25 -1.38
N TYR A 81 7.88 3.46 -0.32
CA TYR A 81 7.27 2.13 -0.41
C TYR A 81 5.75 2.24 -0.22
N HIS A 82 4.99 1.58 -1.08
CA HIS A 82 3.52 1.58 -1.04
C HIS A 82 2.93 0.24 -1.48
N TYR A 83 1.68 -0.02 -1.08
CA TYR A 83 0.89 -1.17 -1.50
C TYR A 83 -0.05 -0.80 -2.66
N HIS A 84 -0.29 -1.71 -3.60
CA HIS A 84 -1.34 -1.56 -4.63
C HIS A 84 -2.62 -2.35 -4.29
N GLY A 85 -2.84 -2.66 -3.00
CA GLY A 85 -4.04 -3.36 -2.55
C GLY A 85 -3.88 -4.01 -1.17
N TYR A 86 -4.62 -5.11 -0.99
CA TYR A 86 -4.54 -5.93 0.21
C TYR A 86 -3.12 -6.49 0.37
N ALA A 87 -2.48 -6.21 1.51
CA ALA A 87 -1.14 -6.67 1.83
C ALA A 87 -1.17 -7.97 2.66
N PRO A 88 -0.97 -9.17 2.05
CA PRO A 88 -1.12 -10.43 2.75
C PRO A 88 -0.09 -10.60 3.87
N CYS A 89 1.10 -10.02 3.70
CA CYS A 89 2.13 -10.06 4.71
C CYS A 89 1.75 -9.29 5.99
N LEU A 90 1.01 -8.18 5.84
CA LEU A 90 0.53 -7.39 6.98
C LEU A 90 -0.61 -8.11 7.68
N ALA A 91 -1.55 -8.65 6.92
CA ALA A 91 -2.63 -9.46 7.45
C ALA A 91 -2.10 -10.64 8.28
N ALA A 92 -1.12 -11.38 7.74
CA ALA A 92 -0.45 -12.44 8.47
C ALA A 92 0.26 -11.94 9.75
N ALA A 93 0.90 -10.77 9.70
CA ALA A 93 1.58 -10.18 10.86
C ALA A 93 0.60 -9.74 11.96
N LEU A 94 -0.63 -9.37 11.60
CA LEU A 94 -1.71 -9.04 12.54
C LEU A 94 -2.45 -10.27 13.06
N GLY A 95 -2.10 -11.47 12.59
CA GLY A 95 -2.82 -12.69 12.92
C GLY A 95 -4.20 -12.77 12.26
N ASP A 96 -4.41 -12.05 11.15
CA ASP A 96 -5.58 -12.25 10.30
C ASP A 96 -5.45 -13.61 9.64
N THR A 97 -6.32 -14.52 10.04
CA THR A 97 -6.33 -15.92 9.59
C THR A 97 -7.71 -16.23 9.04
N GLU A 98 -7.81 -17.25 8.19
CA GLU A 98 -9.07 -17.75 7.64
C GLU A 98 -9.99 -18.41 8.69
N ASP A 99 -9.78 -18.13 9.98
CA ASP A 99 -10.60 -18.61 11.08
C ASP A 99 -11.92 -17.82 11.17
N ALA A 100 -12.97 -18.42 10.63
CA ALA A 100 -14.33 -17.89 10.64
C ALA A 100 -14.93 -17.66 12.04
N SER A 101 -14.25 -18.07 13.12
CA SER A 101 -14.67 -17.79 14.50
C SER A 101 -14.23 -16.41 15.02
N SER A 102 -13.43 -15.67 14.26
CA SER A 102 -12.98 -14.32 14.60
C SER A 102 -13.32 -13.31 13.49
N HIS A 103 -13.39 -12.02 13.87
CA HIS A 103 -13.48 -10.94 12.88
C HIS A 103 -12.10 -10.65 12.29
N SER A 104 -12.07 -10.23 11.03
CA SER A 104 -10.83 -9.79 10.35
C SER A 104 -10.16 -8.63 11.08
N SER A 105 -8.84 -8.54 10.94
CA SER A 105 -8.06 -7.44 11.51
C SER A 105 -8.29 -6.14 10.72
N ILE A 106 -8.16 -5.00 11.39
CA ILE A 106 -8.11 -3.72 10.70
C ILE A 106 -6.74 -3.61 10.04
N LEU A 107 -6.72 -3.52 8.71
CA LEU A 107 -5.48 -3.39 7.93
C LEU A 107 -5.10 -1.95 7.61
N GLY A 108 -6.07 -1.03 7.67
CA GLY A 108 -5.85 0.38 7.37
C GLY A 108 -7.13 1.19 7.27
N TRP A 109 -6.98 2.42 6.79
CA TRP A 109 -8.05 3.39 6.57
C TRP A 109 -7.92 3.98 5.17
N ALA A 110 -9.04 4.07 4.46
CA ALA A 110 -9.14 4.73 3.16
C ALA A 110 -9.85 6.09 3.30
N TYR A 111 -9.64 6.97 2.33
CA TYR A 111 -10.29 8.28 2.25
C TYR A 111 -10.85 8.57 0.86
#